data_AF-A0AAU9UHV8-F1
#
_entry.id   AF-A0AAU9UHV8-F1
#
_cell.length_a   1.000
_cell.length_b   1.000
_cell.length_c   1.000
_cell.angle_alpha   90.00
_cell.angle_beta   90.00
_cell.angle_gamma   90.00
#
_symmetry.space_group_name_H-M   'P 1'
#
loop_
_entity.id
_entity.type
_entity.pdbx_description
1 polymer ?
#
loop_
_entity_poly.entity_id
_entity_poly.type
_entity_poly.pdbx_seq_one_letter_code
_entity_poly.pdbx_strand_id
1 'polypeptide(L)'
;MEAIKFISDGCRILSDLHHQQTETRKKFITPCLDKTFLQVVDQSERDNTLFGNNLSDKIKASKVITMQGQQIKKTSSTPKPSSSHVHTAHTSRNSLQGNWQTLPRSQANKGGRGGYKRNSQRQTPSSQQKMASLSEYRAAKRQ
;
A
#
# COMPACT_ATOMS: atom_id res chain seq x y z
N MET A 1 24.74 -47.11 24.02
CA MET A 1 24.89 -45.66 23.75
C MET A 1 24.12 -45.18 22.51
N GLU A 2 23.62 -46.07 21.64
CA GLU A 2 22.89 -45.70 20.41
C GLU A 2 21.49 -45.13 20.66
N ALA A 3 20.76 -45.62 21.67
CA ALA A 3 19.42 -45.11 22.00
C ALA A 3 19.41 -43.59 22.27
N ILE A 4 20.44 -43.08 22.97
CA ILE A 4 20.58 -41.64 23.25
C ILE A 4 20.80 -40.86 21.94
N LYS A 5 21.56 -41.41 20.99
CA LYS A 5 21.78 -40.79 19.68
C LYS A 5 20.46 -40.71 18.90
N PHE A 6 19.73 -41.81 18.80
CA PHE A 6 18.42 -41.81 18.10
C PHE A 6 17.41 -40.86 18.72
N ILE A 7 17.37 -40.74 20.05
CA ILE A 7 16.51 -39.76 20.73
C ILE A 7 16.95 -38.34 20.40
N SER A 8 18.25 -38.04 20.44
CA SER A 8 18.78 -36.71 20.11
C SER A 8 18.47 -36.30 18.67
N ASP A 9 18.65 -37.22 17.72
CA ASP A 9 18.35 -36.99 16.31
C ASP A 9 16.83 -36.84 16.09
N GLY A 10 16.01 -37.65 16.78
CA GLY A 10 14.55 -37.50 16.78
C GLY A 10 14.09 -36.13 17.30
N CYS A 11 14.68 -35.64 18.40
CA CYS A 11 14.38 -34.31 18.93
C CYS A 11 14.75 -33.19 17.96
N ARG A 12 15.87 -33.32 17.23
CA ARG A 12 16.28 -32.36 16.19
C ARG A 12 15.26 -32.32 15.05
N ILE A 13 14.92 -33.48 14.50
CA ILE A 13 13.92 -33.61 13.42
C ILE A 13 12.57 -33.04 13.86
N LEU A 14 12.12 -33.36 15.08
CA LEU A 14 10.85 -32.86 15.61
C LEU A 14 10.87 -31.33 15.77
N SER A 15 11.99 -30.78 16.24
CA SER A 15 12.17 -29.33 16.42
C SER A 15 12.13 -28.61 15.08
N ASP A 16 12.82 -29.14 14.07
CA ASP A 16 12.85 -28.60 12.71
C ASP A 16 11.45 -28.66 12.07
N LEU A 17 10.76 -29.79 12.19
CA LEU A 17 9.40 -29.97 11.69
C LEU A 17 8.42 -29.01 12.38
N HIS A 18 8.53 -28.86 13.70
CA HIS A 18 7.69 -27.93 14.45
C HIS A 18 7.93 -26.47 14.03
N HIS A 19 9.19 -26.10 13.76
CA HIS A 19 9.54 -24.79 13.22
C HIS A 19 8.96 -24.59 11.81
N GLN A 20 9.13 -25.55 10.90
CA GLN A 20 8.57 -25.50 9.55
C GLN A 20 7.05 -25.40 9.54
N GLN A 21 6.38 -26.16 10.40
CA GLN A 21 4.91 -26.12 10.54
C GLN A 21 4.45 -24.75 11.05
N THR A 22 5.17 -24.17 12.01
CA THR A 22 4.90 -22.81 12.49
C THR A 22 5.02 -21.79 11.36
N GLU A 23 6.14 -21.78 10.65
CA GLU A 23 6.39 -20.84 9.57
C GLU A 23 5.39 -20.99 8.43
N THR A 24 5.03 -22.23 8.08
CA THR A 24 4.01 -22.51 7.08
C THR A 24 2.65 -21.95 7.49
N ARG A 25 2.24 -22.16 8.75
CA ARG A 25 0.99 -21.60 9.29
C ARG A 25 1.00 -20.07 9.30
N LYS A 26 2.11 -19.44 9.70
CA LYS A 26 2.26 -17.97 9.65
C LYS A 26 2.09 -17.49 8.21
N LYS A 27 2.83 -18.05 7.25
CA LYS A 27 2.74 -17.69 5.82
C LYS A 27 1.35 -17.89 5.23
N PHE A 28 0.63 -18.91 5.67
CA PHE A 28 -0.73 -19.20 5.21
C PHE A 28 -1.77 -18.23 5.79
N ILE A 29 -1.65 -17.88 7.07
CA ILE A 29 -2.64 -17.06 7.78
C ILE A 29 -2.41 -15.56 7.58
N THR A 30 -1.15 -15.10 7.55
CA THR A 30 -0.79 -13.67 7.44
C THR A 30 -1.49 -12.94 6.28
N PRO A 31 -1.61 -13.50 5.06
CA PRO A 31 -2.32 -12.83 3.95
C PRO A 31 -3.81 -12.62 4.19
N CYS A 32 -4.42 -13.38 5.10
CA CYS A 32 -5.83 -13.28 5.47
C CYS A 32 -6.09 -12.21 6.54
N LEU A 33 -5.04 -11.58 7.08
CA LEU A 33 -5.15 -10.54 8.10
C LEU A 33 -5.26 -9.15 7.45
N ASP A 34 -5.93 -8.23 8.14
CA ASP A 34 -6.00 -6.84 7.68
C ASP A 34 -4.60 -6.19 7.69
N LYS A 35 -4.34 -5.35 6.69
CA LYS A 35 -3.04 -4.70 6.44
C LYS A 35 -2.56 -3.89 7.64
N THR A 36 -3.49 -3.36 8.41
CA THR A 36 -3.23 -2.59 9.63
C THR A 36 -2.51 -3.42 10.71
N PHE A 37 -2.70 -4.74 10.72
CA PHE A 37 -2.12 -5.63 11.73
C PHE A 37 -0.87 -6.35 11.26
N LEU A 38 -0.54 -6.31 9.96
CA LEU A 38 0.62 -7.02 9.42
C LEU A 38 1.92 -6.64 10.13
N GLN A 39 2.13 -5.35 10.41
CA GLN A 39 3.32 -4.88 11.12
C GLN A 39 3.36 -5.39 12.58
N VAL A 40 2.21 -5.45 13.24
CA VAL A 40 2.11 -5.94 14.63
C VAL A 40 2.37 -7.44 14.70
N VAL A 41 1.88 -8.18 13.71
CA VAL A 41 2.02 -9.63 13.59
C VAL A 41 3.44 -10.03 13.21
N ASP A 42 4.11 -9.26 12.35
CA ASP A 42 5.51 -9.51 11.97
C ASP A 42 6.46 -9.38 13.17
N GLN A 43 6.17 -8.43 14.07
CA GLN A 43 6.90 -8.22 15.33
C GLN A 43 6.42 -9.13 16.48
N SER A 44 5.53 -10.08 16.21
CA SER A 44 5.02 -10.99 17.23
C SER A 44 5.84 -12.28 17.29
N GLU A 45 6.37 -12.56 18.48
CA GLU A 45 6.99 -13.85 18.77
C GLU A 45 5.91 -14.91 19.04
N ARG A 46 6.23 -16.15 18.71
CA ARG A 46 5.33 -17.28 18.91
C ARG A 46 5.48 -17.81 20.34
N ASP A 47 4.36 -17.93 21.03
CA ASP A 47 4.26 -18.60 22.33
C ASP A 47 3.40 -19.88 22.20
N ASN A 48 2.47 -20.08 23.13
CA ASN A 48 1.42 -21.10 23.09
C ASN A 48 0.47 -20.92 21.90
N THR A 49 0.37 -19.70 21.37
CA THR A 49 -0.42 -19.35 20.19
C THR A 49 0.49 -18.90 19.05
N LEU A 50 -0.02 -18.98 17.80
CA LEU A 50 0.79 -18.77 16.59
C LEU A 50 1.46 -17.38 16.51
N PHE A 51 0.81 -16.37 17.08
CA PHE A 51 1.26 -14.97 17.08
C PHE A 51 1.45 -14.41 18.52
N GLY A 52 1.56 -15.32 19.49
CA GLY A 52 1.75 -14.96 20.89
C GLY A 52 0.46 -14.55 21.61
N ASN A 53 0.41 -14.81 22.91
CA ASN A 53 -0.78 -14.53 23.73
C ASN A 53 -1.02 -13.03 23.92
N ASN A 54 0.04 -12.23 23.76
CA ASN A 54 0.01 -10.77 23.92
C ASN A 54 -0.40 -10.03 22.65
N LEU A 55 -0.78 -10.72 21.57
CA LEU A 55 -1.16 -10.09 20.29
C LEU A 55 -2.33 -9.11 20.48
N SER A 56 -3.32 -9.45 21.31
CA SER A 56 -4.47 -8.59 21.57
C SER A 56 -4.05 -7.23 22.14
N ASP A 57 -3.08 -7.24 23.04
CA ASP A 57 -2.64 -6.03 23.72
C ASP A 57 -1.73 -5.20 22.80
N LYS A 58 -0.89 -5.85 22.00
CA LYS A 58 -0.12 -5.20 20.92
C LYS A 58 -1.04 -4.51 19.90
N ILE A 59 -2.15 -5.16 19.52
CA ILE A 59 -3.15 -4.57 18.61
C ILE A 59 -3.79 -3.33 19.24
N LYS A 60 -4.21 -3.40 20.52
CA LYS A 60 -4.80 -2.25 21.22
C LYS A 60 -3.80 -1.09 21.31
N ALA A 61 -2.56 -1.37 21.69
CA ALA A 61 -1.49 -0.38 21.77
C ALA A 61 -1.23 0.28 20.40
N SER A 62 -1.14 -0.51 19.33
CA SER A 62 -0.95 -0.01 17.96
C SER A 62 -2.09 0.91 17.51
N LYS A 63 -3.34 0.59 17.87
CA LYS A 63 -4.50 1.47 17.61
C LYS A 63 -4.39 2.80 18.36
N VAL A 64 -4.03 2.79 19.64
CA VAL A 64 -3.85 4.01 20.45
C VAL A 64 -2.76 4.90 19.85
N ILE A 65 -1.61 4.31 19.48
CA ILE A 65 -0.51 5.03 18.84
C ILE A 65 -0.95 5.66 17.51
N THR A 66 -1.69 4.90 16.69
CA THR A 66 -2.20 5.40 15.40
C THR A 66 -3.14 6.60 15.60
N MET A 67 -4.05 6.52 16.58
CA MET A 67 -4.97 7.62 16.90
C MET A 67 -4.22 8.85 17.42
N GLN A 68 -3.26 8.68 18.32
CA GLN A 68 -2.45 9.77 18.85
C GLN A 68 -1.59 10.41 17.76
N GLY A 69 -0.96 9.62 16.89
CA GLY A 69 -0.17 10.12 15.76
C GLY A 69 -0.98 10.96 14.76
N GLN A 70 -2.26 10.65 14.57
CA GLN A 70 -3.15 11.47 13.72
C GLN A 70 -3.49 12.82 14.34
N GLN A 71 -3.55 12.94 15.67
CA GLN A 71 -3.79 14.21 16.34
C GLN A 71 -2.57 15.14 16.21
N ILE A 72 -1.35 14.59 16.26
CA ILE A 72 -0.10 15.33 16.11
C ILE A 72 0.05 15.91 14.70
N LYS A 73 -0.37 15.19 13.64
CA LYS A 73 -0.32 15.72 12.26
C LYS A 73 -1.26 16.90 12.01
N LYS A 74 -2.31 17.08 12.82
CA LYS A 74 -3.30 18.15 12.62
C LYS A 74 -2.86 19.49 13.22
N THR A 75 -1.81 19.53 14.03
CA THR A 75 -1.34 20.78 14.66
C THR A 75 -0.30 21.54 13.84
N SER A 76 0.10 21.05 12.65
CA SER A 76 0.98 21.79 11.73
C SER A 76 0.25 22.67 10.72
N SER A 77 -0.99 23.09 11.01
CA SER A 77 -1.58 24.22 10.29
C SER A 77 -0.81 25.48 10.70
N THR A 78 0.21 25.82 9.90
CA THR A 78 0.79 27.16 9.88
C THR A 78 -0.37 28.16 9.74
N PRO A 79 -0.56 29.09 10.69
CA PRO A 79 -1.61 30.08 10.57
C PRO A 79 -1.27 30.96 9.36
N LYS A 80 -2.11 30.91 8.33
CA LYS A 80 -2.13 31.97 7.31
C LYS A 80 -2.41 33.28 8.04
N PRO A 81 -1.58 34.33 7.92
CA PRO A 81 -1.94 35.63 8.43
C PRO A 81 -3.16 36.12 7.62
N SER A 82 -4.32 36.12 8.26
CA SER A 82 -5.52 36.80 7.77
C SER A 82 -5.27 38.31 7.86
N SER A 83 -4.71 38.88 6.81
CA SER A 83 -4.67 40.33 6.64
C SER A 83 -6.10 40.82 6.37
N SER A 84 -6.72 41.36 7.41
CA SER A 84 -7.89 42.21 7.31
C SER A 84 -7.46 43.60 6.82
N HIS A 85 -7.66 43.91 5.54
CA HIS A 85 -7.60 45.29 5.07
C HIS A 85 -8.96 45.73 4.51
N VAL A 86 -9.59 46.54 5.36
CA VAL A 86 -10.59 47.56 5.06
C VAL A 86 -10.03 48.54 4.02
N HIS A 87 -10.90 48.98 3.10
CA HIS A 87 -10.85 50.11 2.13
C HIS A 87 -9.50 50.85 1.95
N THR A 88 -9.03 51.19 0.74
CA THR A 88 -9.61 52.22 -0.13
C THR A 88 -8.82 52.27 -1.44
N ALA A 89 -9.50 52.51 -2.57
CA ALA A 89 -8.88 52.66 -3.88
C ALA A 89 -8.30 54.07 -4.08
N HIS A 90 -6.98 54.21 -4.27
CA HIS A 90 -6.40 55.41 -4.88
C HIS A 90 -5.15 55.08 -5.72
N THR A 91 -5.27 55.38 -7.00
CA THR A 91 -4.27 55.75 -8.02
C THR A 91 -2.84 56.06 -7.56
N SER A 92 -1.91 55.36 -8.21
CA SER A 92 -0.61 55.78 -8.79
C SER A 92 0.22 56.90 -8.12
N ARG A 93 1.48 56.60 -7.77
CA ARG A 93 2.72 57.00 -8.49
C ARG A 93 3.95 56.92 -7.57
N ASN A 94 5.04 56.44 -8.16
CA ASN A 94 6.45 56.72 -7.88
C ASN A 94 6.98 56.64 -6.43
N SER A 95 7.81 55.63 -6.19
CA SER A 95 9.22 55.95 -5.91
C SER A 95 10.15 54.99 -6.66
N LEU A 96 11.07 55.60 -7.40
CA LEU A 96 12.16 54.97 -8.14
C LEU A 96 13.36 54.84 -7.19
N GLN A 97 13.99 53.65 -7.16
CA GLN A 97 15.41 53.33 -6.87
C GLN A 97 15.44 51.80 -6.67
N GLY A 98 16.19 50.94 -7.35
CA GLY A 98 17.45 51.11 -8.07
C GLY A 98 18.37 49.96 -7.63
N ASN A 99 18.42 48.89 -8.43
CA ASN A 99 19.54 47.93 -8.59
C ASN A 99 19.82 46.85 -7.53
N TRP A 100 19.25 45.64 -7.69
CA TRP A 100 20.00 44.37 -7.60
C TRP A 100 19.46 43.36 -8.62
N GLN A 101 20.37 42.86 -9.45
CA GLN A 101 20.14 42.02 -10.62
C GLN A 101 19.68 40.61 -10.20
N THR A 102 18.66 40.06 -10.85
CA THR A 102 18.32 38.64 -10.73
C THR A 102 18.99 37.84 -11.85
N LEU A 103 19.62 36.71 -11.50
CA LEU A 103 20.34 35.82 -12.41
C LEU A 103 19.42 35.28 -13.53
N PRO A 104 19.94 35.05 -14.75
CA PRO A 104 19.14 34.60 -15.88
C PRO A 104 18.62 33.18 -15.66
N ARG A 105 17.30 33.05 -15.54
CA ARG A 105 16.60 31.77 -15.57
C ARG A 105 16.69 31.21 -16.99
N SER A 106 17.55 30.22 -17.19
CA SER A 106 17.64 29.47 -18.45
C SER A 106 16.29 28.80 -18.74
N GLN A 107 15.53 29.42 -19.65
CA GLN A 107 14.39 28.81 -20.32
C GLN A 107 14.93 28.11 -21.57
N ALA A 108 15.28 26.84 -21.43
CA ALA A 108 15.52 25.99 -22.59
C ALA A 108 14.17 25.49 -23.14
N ASN A 109 13.43 26.39 -23.77
CA ASN A 109 12.47 26.02 -24.81
C ASN A 109 13.28 25.64 -26.06
N LYS A 110 13.54 24.34 -26.23
CA LYS A 110 13.78 23.72 -27.54
C LYS A 110 12.45 23.04 -27.90
N GLY A 111 11.63 23.72 -28.70
CA GLY A 111 11.45 23.36 -30.11
C GLY A 111 10.75 22.01 -30.22
N GLY A 112 9.48 21.88 -30.55
CA GLY A 112 8.71 22.56 -31.58
C GLY A 112 7.85 21.49 -32.26
N ARG A 113 6.81 21.92 -32.98
CA ARG A 113 6.01 21.11 -33.94
C ARG A 113 5.21 19.99 -33.28
N GLY A 114 3.90 20.14 -33.19
CA GLY A 114 3.04 19.82 -34.32
C GLY A 114 2.15 18.66 -33.87
N GLY A 115 0.84 18.88 -33.91
CA GLY A 115 -0.12 18.00 -33.26
C GLY A 115 -0.22 16.62 -33.90
N TYR A 116 -0.78 15.67 -33.15
CA TYR A 116 -1.78 14.73 -33.64
C TYR A 116 -2.66 14.32 -32.45
N LYS A 117 -3.93 14.73 -32.48
CA LYS A 117 -4.99 14.03 -31.75
C LYS A 117 -5.13 12.65 -32.40
N ARG A 118 -4.67 11.58 -31.74
CA ARG A 118 -4.95 10.22 -32.21
C ARG A 118 -6.19 9.70 -31.50
N ASN A 119 -7.32 9.97 -32.14
CA ASN A 119 -8.56 9.21 -31.99
C ASN A 119 -8.26 7.75 -32.35
N SER A 120 -8.25 6.83 -31.38
CA SER A 120 -8.14 5.39 -31.66
C SER A 120 -9.52 4.77 -31.49
N GLN A 121 -10.30 4.89 -32.57
CA GLN A 121 -11.50 4.11 -32.77
C GLN A 121 -11.10 2.89 -33.62
N ARG A 122 -11.12 1.72 -32.98
CA ARG A 122 -11.63 0.45 -33.50
C ARG A 122 -10.91 -0.21 -34.68
N GLN A 123 -10.27 -1.35 -34.42
CA GLN A 123 -10.30 -2.52 -35.31
C GLN A 123 -10.25 -3.80 -34.47
N THR A 124 -11.36 -4.53 -34.49
CA THR A 124 -11.55 -5.92 -34.07
C THR A 124 -11.17 -6.84 -35.22
N PRO A 125 -10.42 -7.93 -35.03
CA PRO A 125 -10.52 -9.09 -35.90
C PRO A 125 -11.65 -10.00 -35.41
N SER A 126 -12.61 -10.18 -36.29
CA SER A 126 -13.62 -11.24 -36.27
C SER A 126 -12.97 -12.61 -36.46
N SER A 127 -13.18 -13.50 -35.51
CA SER A 127 -13.32 -14.93 -35.78
C SER A 127 -14.60 -15.40 -35.10
N GLN A 128 -15.61 -15.57 -35.95
CA GLN A 128 -16.82 -16.32 -35.66
C GLN A 128 -16.42 -17.71 -35.14
N GLN A 129 -16.93 -18.09 -33.98
CA GLN A 129 -17.63 -19.38 -33.88
C GLN A 129 -18.63 -19.32 -32.74
N LYS A 130 -19.86 -19.64 -33.13
CA LYS A 130 -21.12 -19.38 -32.46
C LYS A 130 -21.51 -20.65 -31.72
N MET A 131 -21.68 -20.51 -30.41
CA MET A 131 -22.66 -21.16 -29.52
C MET A 131 -23.29 -22.47 -30.02
N ALA A 132 -23.00 -23.58 -29.33
CA ALA A 132 -23.95 -24.68 -29.16
C ALA A 132 -24.30 -24.77 -27.67
N SER A 133 -25.60 -24.81 -27.42
CA SER A 133 -26.27 -24.56 -26.16
C SER A 133 -26.24 -25.76 -25.21
N LEU A 134 -26.35 -25.46 -23.92
CA LEU A 134 -26.56 -26.35 -22.76
C LEU A 134 -27.80 -27.28 -22.84
N SER A 135 -28.39 -27.47 -24.03
CA SER A 135 -29.47 -28.41 -24.32
C SER A 135 -28.97 -29.79 -24.77
N GLU A 136 -27.76 -29.90 -25.34
CA GLU A 136 -27.24 -31.18 -25.85
C GLU A 136 -26.59 -32.07 -24.77
N TYR A 137 -26.18 -31.52 -23.63
CA TYR A 137 -25.61 -32.33 -22.53
C TYR A 137 -26.66 -33.14 -21.73
N ARG A 138 -27.95 -32.79 -21.84
CA ARG A 138 -29.04 -33.51 -21.16
C ARG A 138 -29.55 -34.74 -21.93
N ALA A 139 -29.21 -34.89 -23.20
CA ALA A 139 -29.62 -36.05 -24.01
C ALA A 139 -28.68 -37.27 -23.85
N ALA A 140 -27.44 -37.07 -23.39
CA ALA A 140 -26.42 -38.13 -23.30
C ALA A 140 -26.42 -38.93 -21.97
N LYS A 141 -27.45 -38.79 -21.13
CA LYS A 141 -27.55 -39.48 -19.82
C LYS A 141 -28.82 -40.32 -19.63
N ARG A 142 -29.48 -40.71 -20.73
CA ARG A 142 -30.67 -41.59 -20.70
C ARG A 142 -30.60 -42.73 -21.74
N GLN A 143 -29.46 -43.41 -21.81
CA GLN A 143 -29.40 -44.80 -22.27
C GLN A 143 -28.66 -45.63 -21.24
#